data_AF-K9LD85-F1
#
_entry.id   AF-K9LD85-F1
#
_cell.length_a   1.000
_cell.length_b   1.000
_cell.length_c   1.000
_cell.angle_alpha   90.00
_cell.angle_beta   90.00
_cell.angle_gamma   90.00
#
_symmetry.space_group_name_H-M   'P 1'
#
loop_
_entity.id
_entity.type
_entity.pdbx_description
1 polymer ?
#
loop_
_entity_poly.entity_id
_entity_poly.type
_entity_poly.pdbx_seq_one_letter_code
_entity_poly.pdbx_strand_id
1 'polypeptide(L)'
;SGQILPGSSEMSSPSMLAWGTLWPQERKRQRSFFLFGLALIIQLDNEGIQTFFETFFRLPKWMWRGFLGSTLSSVDLMLFALYMFAIAPNNLRMNLVRTPP
;
A
#
# COMPACT_ATOMS: atom_id res chain seq x y z
N SER A 1 -47.09 -32.39 -13.98
CA SER A 1 -46.08 -32.23 -12.92
C SER A 1 -44.72 -32.59 -13.46
N GLY A 2 -43.82 -31.61 -13.59
CA GLY A 2 -42.44 -31.80 -14.05
C GLY A 2 -41.64 -30.54 -13.72
N GLN A 3 -40.60 -30.69 -12.92
CA GLN A 3 -39.93 -29.66 -12.12
C GLN A 3 -39.36 -28.48 -12.93
N ILE A 4 -39.58 -27.28 -12.37
CA ILE A 4 -38.85 -26.05 -12.66
C ILE A 4 -37.42 -26.23 -12.11
N LEU A 5 -36.41 -26.19 -12.98
CA LEU A 5 -35.00 -26.21 -12.57
C LEU A 5 -34.69 -24.92 -11.79
N PRO A 6 -34.16 -25.00 -10.55
CA PRO A 6 -33.82 -23.84 -9.77
C PRO A 6 -32.59 -23.15 -10.38
N GLY A 7 -32.58 -21.82 -10.26
CA GLY A 7 -31.71 -20.90 -10.98
C GLY A 7 -30.25 -21.32 -11.08
N SER A 8 -29.70 -21.13 -12.28
CA SER A 8 -28.26 -21.03 -12.52
C SER A 8 -27.74 -19.80 -11.76
N SER A 9 -27.50 -19.97 -10.47
CA SER A 9 -26.74 -19.07 -9.63
C SER A 9 -25.34 -18.94 -10.23
N GLU A 10 -25.06 -17.81 -10.89
CA GLU A 10 -23.77 -17.10 -10.87
C GLU A 10 -22.54 -18.01 -10.68
N MET A 11 -22.31 -18.97 -11.58
CA MET A 11 -21.10 -19.80 -11.53
C MET A 11 -19.93 -18.97 -12.03
N SER A 12 -19.29 -18.24 -11.11
CA SER A 12 -18.00 -17.62 -11.35
C SER A 12 -17.02 -18.68 -11.88
N SER A 13 -16.48 -18.48 -13.09
CA SER A 13 -15.52 -19.39 -13.71
C SER A 13 -14.39 -19.77 -12.73
N PRO A 14 -13.95 -21.04 -12.67
CA PRO A 14 -12.83 -21.47 -11.82
C PRO A 14 -11.58 -20.61 -11.98
N SER A 15 -11.36 -20.04 -13.17
CA SER A 15 -10.27 -19.09 -13.44
C SER A 15 -10.42 -17.77 -12.69
N MET A 16 -11.63 -17.24 -12.52
CA MET A 16 -11.89 -16.02 -11.73
C MET A 16 -11.69 -16.26 -10.23
N LEU A 17 -12.11 -17.44 -9.73
CA LEU A 17 -11.86 -17.84 -8.34
C LEU A 17 -10.36 -18.02 -8.07
N ALA A 18 -9.64 -18.70 -8.99
CA ALA A 18 -8.19 -18.84 -8.90
C ALA A 18 -7.49 -17.48 -8.95
N TRP A 19 -7.92 -16.56 -9.83
CA TRP A 19 -7.37 -15.20 -9.91
C TRP A 19 -7.56 -14.40 -8.62
N GLY A 20 -8.77 -14.44 -8.04
CA GLY A 20 -9.08 -13.77 -6.77
C GLY A 20 -8.32 -14.35 -5.58
N THR A 21 -8.08 -15.65 -5.59
CA THR A 21 -7.32 -16.37 -4.53
C THR A 21 -5.83 -16.14 -4.67
N LEU A 22 -5.30 -16.20 -5.89
CA LEU A 22 -3.88 -15.99 -6.15
C LEU A 22 -3.50 -14.55 -5.82
N TRP A 23 -4.17 -13.56 -6.44
CA TRP A 23 -3.90 -12.13 -6.20
C TRP A 23 -5.06 -11.41 -5.50
N PRO A 24 -5.16 -11.51 -4.16
CA PRO A 24 -6.05 -10.69 -3.36
C PRO A 24 -5.81 -9.20 -3.62
N GLN A 25 -6.89 -8.42 -3.68
CA GLN A 25 -6.82 -6.96 -3.88
C GLN A 25 -5.94 -6.28 -2.81
N GLU A 26 -5.96 -6.82 -1.59
CA GLU A 26 -5.11 -6.37 -0.49
C GLU A 26 -3.61 -6.46 -0.83
N ARG A 27 -3.15 -7.60 -1.34
CA ARG A 27 -1.74 -7.77 -1.75
C ARG A 27 -1.35 -6.87 -2.91
N LYS A 28 -2.29 -6.62 -3.84
CA LYS A 28 -2.06 -5.67 -4.94
C LYS A 28 -1.84 -4.26 -4.40
N ARG A 29 -2.68 -3.81 -3.47
CA ARG A 29 -2.57 -2.50 -2.82
C ARG A 29 -1.28 -2.35 -2.02
N GLN A 30 -0.91 -3.35 -1.22
CA GLN A 30 0.37 -3.38 -0.51
C GLN A 30 1.54 -3.20 -1.47
N ARG A 31 1.59 -4.00 -2.55
CA ARG A 31 2.66 -3.90 -3.56
C ARG A 31 2.72 -2.51 -4.21
N SER A 32 1.59 -1.97 -4.64
CA SER A 32 1.53 -0.61 -5.20
C SER A 32 2.05 0.43 -4.21
N PHE A 33 1.74 0.28 -2.92
CA PHE A 33 2.24 1.17 -1.87
C PHE A 33 3.76 1.09 -1.70
N PHE A 34 4.32 -0.12 -1.65
CA PHE A 34 5.78 -0.32 -1.56
C PHE A 34 6.51 0.25 -2.78
N LEU A 35 5.97 0.01 -3.99
CA LEU A 35 6.54 0.56 -5.22
C LEU A 35 6.49 2.09 -5.22
N PHE A 36 5.37 2.67 -4.78
CA PHE A 36 5.25 4.12 -4.62
C PHE A 36 6.27 4.67 -3.61
N GLY A 37 6.39 4.05 -2.43
CA GLY A 37 7.36 4.45 -1.41
C GLY A 37 8.81 4.38 -1.92
N LEU A 38 9.17 3.34 -2.67
CA LEU A 38 10.49 3.20 -3.29
C LEU A 38 10.73 4.28 -4.36
N ALA A 39 9.75 4.52 -5.23
CA ALA A 39 9.86 5.58 -6.24
C ALA A 39 10.01 6.96 -5.60
N LEU A 40 9.36 7.21 -4.45
CA LEU A 40 9.53 8.44 -3.69
C LEU A 40 10.95 8.56 -3.11
N ILE A 41 11.49 7.48 -2.52
CA ILE A 41 12.86 7.45 -1.98
C ILE A 41 13.90 7.77 -3.07
N ILE A 42 13.73 7.20 -4.26
CA ILE A 42 14.66 7.40 -5.39
C ILE A 42 14.64 8.84 -5.91
N GLN A 43 13.51 9.55 -5.79
CA GLN A 43 13.38 10.93 -6.25
C GLN A 43 13.91 11.97 -5.26
N LEU A 44 14.16 11.59 -4.00
CA LEU A 44 14.71 12.47 -2.98
C LEU A 44 16.23 12.64 -3.18
N ASP A 45 16.73 13.82 -2.84
CA ASP A 45 18.16 14.10 -2.74
C ASP A 45 18.75 13.52 -1.43
N ASN A 46 20.05 13.69 -1.20
CA ASN A 46 20.72 13.12 -0.02
C ASN A 46 20.10 13.61 1.30
N GLU A 47 19.77 14.90 1.40
CA GLU A 47 19.11 15.47 2.59
C GLU A 47 17.67 14.97 2.75
N GLY A 48 16.93 14.85 1.65
CA GLY A 48 15.57 14.32 1.62
C GLY A 48 15.49 12.86 2.06
N ILE A 49 16.45 12.02 1.64
CA ILE A 49 16.52 10.61 2.06
C ILE A 49 16.82 10.51 3.56
N GLN A 50 17.77 11.29 4.08
CA GLN A 50 18.08 11.30 5.52
C GLN A 50 16.85 11.69 6.34
N THR A 51 16.17 12.77 5.93
CA THR A 51 14.95 13.26 6.58
C THR A 51 13.81 12.25 6.52
N PHE A 52 13.67 11.54 5.39
CA PHE A 52 12.70 10.47 5.22
C PHE A 52 12.94 9.35 6.24
N PHE A 53 14.18 8.83 6.32
CA PHE A 53 14.50 7.75 7.25
C PHE A 53 14.43 8.18 8.71
N GLU A 54 14.82 9.42 9.04
CA GLU A 54 14.66 9.97 10.39
C GLU A 54 13.18 9.99 10.80
N THR A 55 12.31 10.48 9.92
CA THR A 55 10.85 10.51 10.15
C THR A 55 10.28 9.09 10.24
N PHE A 56 10.75 8.19 9.37
CA PHE A 56 10.36 6.78 9.31
C PHE A 56 10.66 6.06 10.64
N PHE A 57 11.86 6.22 11.18
CA PHE A 57 12.25 5.57 12.44
C PHE A 57 11.69 6.26 13.68
N ARG A 58 11.21 7.51 13.58
CA ARG A 58 10.46 8.20 14.63
C ARG A 58 9.07 7.62 14.88
N LEU A 59 8.51 6.87 13.92
CA LEU A 59 7.22 6.21 14.09
C LEU A 59 7.26 5.16 15.20
N PRO A 60 6.09 4.76 15.75
CA PRO A 60 6.01 3.70 16.73
C PRO A 60 6.72 2.42 16.25
N LYS A 61 7.48 1.76 17.13
CA LYS A 61 8.31 0.60 16.76
C LYS A 61 7.56 -0.52 16.07
N TRP A 62 6.29 -0.73 16.39
CA TRP A 62 5.48 -1.77 15.76
C TRP A 62 5.19 -1.45 14.29
N MET A 63 5.11 -0.17 13.93
CA MET A 63 4.72 0.29 12.61
C MET A 63 5.86 0.18 11.61
N TRP A 64 7.02 0.75 11.92
CA TRP A 64 8.18 0.66 11.01
C TRP A 64 8.75 -0.77 10.93
N ARG A 65 8.71 -1.55 12.04
CA ARG A 65 9.09 -2.97 11.99
C ARG A 65 8.13 -3.78 11.15
N GLY A 66 6.83 -3.55 11.29
CA GLY A 66 5.85 -4.21 10.44
C GLY A 66 6.08 -3.88 8.97
N PHE A 67 6.48 -2.64 8.67
CA PHE A 67 6.61 -2.16 7.29
C PHE A 67 7.77 -2.87 6.60
N LEU A 68 8.92 -2.93 7.29
CA LEU A 68 10.08 -3.71 6.84
C LEU A 68 9.78 -5.21 6.78
N GLY A 69 8.97 -5.72 7.72
CA GLY A 69 8.55 -7.12 7.75
C GLY A 69 7.46 -7.49 6.75
N SER A 70 6.90 -6.53 6.00
CA SER A 70 5.73 -6.73 5.13
C SER A 70 4.53 -7.37 5.86
N THR A 71 4.36 -7.10 7.15
CA THR A 71 3.29 -7.68 7.98
C THR A 71 2.10 -6.74 8.22
N LEU A 72 2.18 -5.47 7.80
CA LEU A 72 1.04 -4.54 7.89
C LEU A 72 -0.05 -4.87 6.88
N SER A 73 -1.32 -4.72 7.28
CA SER A 73 -2.44 -4.64 6.34
C SER A 73 -2.32 -3.37 5.47
N SER A 74 -2.99 -3.34 4.31
CA SER A 74 -3.17 -2.12 3.52
C SER A 74 -3.76 -0.97 4.34
N VAL A 75 -4.62 -1.24 5.32
CA VAL A 75 -5.17 -0.21 6.21
C VAL A 75 -4.06 0.41 7.04
N ASP A 76 -3.22 -0.44 7.65
CA ASP A 76 -2.10 0.05 8.45
C ASP A 76 -1.03 0.72 7.56
N LEU A 77 -0.86 0.29 6.31
CA LEU A 77 -0.01 0.98 5.32
C LEU A 77 -0.55 2.37 4.97
N MET A 78 -1.87 2.52 4.79
CA MET A 78 -2.49 3.84 4.58
C MET A 78 -2.29 4.73 5.80
N LEU A 79 -2.51 4.20 7.01
CA LEU A 79 -2.21 4.93 8.25
C LEU A 79 -0.73 5.31 8.31
N PHE A 80 0.17 4.38 8.00
CA PHE A 80 1.61 4.61 7.96
C PHE A 80 1.97 5.76 7.02
N ALA A 81 1.39 5.78 5.81
CA ALA A 81 1.57 6.86 4.85
C ALA A 81 1.12 8.21 5.40
N LEU A 82 -0.06 8.22 6.04
CA LEU A 82 -0.68 9.42 6.57
C LEU A 82 0.11 9.99 7.76
N TYR A 83 0.62 9.11 8.63
CA TYR A 83 1.53 9.48 9.72
C TYR A 83 2.87 10.00 9.21
N MET A 84 3.49 9.33 8.23
CA MET A 84 4.70 9.82 7.55
C MET A 84 4.46 11.21 6.98
N PHE A 85 3.34 11.44 6.29
CA PHE A 85 3.00 12.73 5.70
C PHE A 85 2.72 13.84 6.74
N ALA A 86 2.08 13.49 7.85
CA ALA A 86 1.79 14.41 8.94
C ALA A 86 3.06 14.90 9.63
N ILE A 87 4.04 14.00 9.85
CA ILE A 87 5.29 14.29 10.55
C ILE A 87 6.37 14.84 9.60
N ALA A 88 6.28 14.51 8.30
CA ALA A 88 7.24 14.95 7.30
C ALA A 88 7.36 16.50 7.27
N PRO A 89 8.59 17.04 7.27
CA PRO A 89 8.81 18.48 7.25
C PRO A 89 8.38 19.10 5.91
N ASN A 90 8.09 20.40 5.93
CA ASN A 90 7.50 21.11 4.79
C ASN A 90 8.35 21.06 3.51
N ASN A 91 9.67 20.87 3.62
CA ASN A 91 10.57 20.65 2.48
C ASN A 91 10.25 19.35 1.72
N LEU A 92 9.84 18.30 2.43
CA LEU A 92 9.48 17.00 1.84
C LEU A 92 8.07 17.05 1.21
N ARG A 93 7.14 17.82 1.82
CA ARG A 93 5.83 18.13 1.20
C ARG A 93 5.97 18.93 -0.09
N MET A 94 6.91 19.87 -0.15
CA MET A 94 7.16 20.68 -1.34
C MET A 94 7.69 19.85 -2.52
N ASN A 95 8.54 18.85 -2.26
CA ASN A 95 9.01 17.91 -3.28
C ASN A 95 7.89 16.98 -3.79
N LEU A 96 6.96 16.54 -2.93
CA LEU A 96 5.78 15.77 -3.36
C LEU A 96 4.84 16.56 -4.31
N VAL A 97 4.75 17.89 -4.14
CA VAL A 97 3.90 18.75 -4.98
C VAL A 97 4.59 19.15 -6.29
N ARG A 98 5.93 19.16 -6.32
CA ARG A 98 6.71 19.60 -7.49
C ARG A 98 6.91 18.52 -8.55
N THR A 99 6.72 17.23 -8.23
CA THR A 99 6.78 16.16 -9.21
C THR A 99 5.35 15.77 -9.61
N PRO A 100 4.82 16.28 -10.74
CA PRO A 100 3.52 15.84 -11.22
C PRO A 100 3.60 14.38 -11.71
N PRO A 101 2.46 13.66 -11.74
CA PRO A 101 2.37 12.31 -12.29
C PRO A 101 2.67 12.25 -13.79
#